data_AF-A0AA95SDJ0-F1
#
_entry.id   AF-A0AA95SDJ0-F1
#
_cell.length_a   1.000
_cell.length_b   1.000
_cell.length_c   1.000
_cell.angle_alpha   90.00
_cell.angle_beta   90.00
_cell.angle_gamma   90.00
#
_symmetry.space_group_name_H-M   'P 1'
#
loop_
_entity.id
_entity.type
_entity.pdbx_description
1 polymer ?
#
loop_
_entity_poly.entity_id
_entity_poly.type
_entity_poly.pdbx_seq_one_letter_code
_entity_poly.pdbx_strand_id
1 'polypeptide(L)'
;MNKYIKRIAQDLADAKLDNYWLGFESVAYALYDKSYVYLFNHPRMTKTQQNNYQILNWNEQFNGCTLILFDDYPTAIVNLELYDDFESLYSILVHELFHGFQYINKESRFPNEILGIAYPLSKENVELRNQERNNLYSAVLESNILKKKQYINTFIALREKRTAIINDYLLYENLIETVEGPAWYVELKAYSDKSPINYSSVLKKYGQHLINQYESTSDIRRSCYSSGLYMCLLLDDLSPHWKESFWDKEETLYDILKQFSDEFIKISDVEISSDTEKAIELAIQNRKNAFDNFEQQKGIHLFIEGEIIAKSFDPMNIVLLEDRFLHKNFIKVRIGNDDYLVQQPVIAYCKDGLQKITKLQLILKHNPIEEVDSLIIDGIGLIKGRYVKQENVLHLYLN
;
A
#
# COMPACT_ATOMS: atom_id res chain seq x y z
N MET A 1 -20.69 7.31 -19.55
CA MET A 1 -21.34 6.78 -18.33
C MET A 1 -20.97 5.31 -18.24
N ASN A 2 -20.19 4.92 -17.23
CA ASN A 2 -19.72 3.54 -17.11
C ASN A 2 -20.94 2.60 -16.95
N LYS A 3 -21.01 1.57 -17.80
CA LYS A 3 -22.11 0.59 -17.85
C LYS A 3 -22.32 -0.15 -16.52
N TYR A 4 -21.33 -0.15 -15.63
CA TYR A 4 -21.36 -0.91 -14.40
C TYR A 4 -21.98 -0.18 -13.20
N ILE A 5 -22.11 1.16 -13.21
CA ILE A 5 -22.56 1.94 -12.03
C ILE A 5 -23.91 1.43 -11.49
N LYS A 6 -24.91 1.27 -12.37
CA LYS A 6 -26.23 0.79 -11.97
C LYS A 6 -26.20 -0.65 -11.46
N ARG A 7 -25.39 -1.51 -12.09
CA ARG A 7 -25.23 -2.91 -11.68
C ARG A 7 -24.56 -3.00 -10.32
N ILE A 8 -23.49 -2.23 -10.08
CA ILE A 8 -22.81 -2.17 -8.78
C ILE A 8 -23.78 -1.75 -7.68
N ALA A 9 -24.56 -0.68 -7.91
CA ALA A 9 -25.50 -0.19 -6.92
C ALA A 9 -26.57 -1.24 -6.57
N GLN A 10 -27.05 -1.99 -7.57
CA GLN A 10 -27.99 -3.09 -7.37
C GLN A 10 -27.34 -4.26 -6.63
N ASP A 11 -26.20 -4.74 -7.12
CA ASP A 11 -25.48 -5.88 -6.56
C ASP A 11 -25.02 -5.62 -5.12
N LEU A 12 -24.65 -4.38 -4.76
CA LEU A 12 -24.31 -4.00 -3.38
C LEU A 12 -25.53 -3.88 -2.47
N ALA A 13 -26.66 -3.36 -2.97
CA ALA A 13 -27.90 -3.30 -2.19
C ALA A 13 -28.45 -4.70 -1.90
N ASP A 14 -28.28 -5.61 -2.86
CA ASP A 14 -28.63 -7.02 -2.73
C ASP A 14 -27.54 -7.83 -2.01
N ALA A 15 -26.31 -7.29 -1.90
CA ALA A 15 -25.20 -7.97 -1.26
C ALA A 15 -25.45 -8.10 0.23
N LYS A 16 -25.34 -9.33 0.71
CA LYS A 16 -25.11 -9.58 2.13
C LYS A 16 -23.61 -9.42 2.35
N LEU A 17 -23.14 -8.18 2.52
CA LEU A 17 -21.72 -7.91 2.88
C LEU A 17 -21.29 -8.69 4.12
N ASP A 18 -22.25 -8.94 5.02
CA ASP A 18 -22.14 -9.86 6.17
C ASP A 18 -21.67 -11.29 5.79
N ASN A 19 -21.98 -11.78 4.59
CA ASN A 19 -21.46 -13.06 4.09
C ASN A 19 -19.95 -13.02 3.85
N TYR A 20 -19.40 -11.84 3.55
CA TYR A 20 -17.97 -11.68 3.33
C TYR A 20 -17.23 -11.55 4.67
N TRP A 21 -17.76 -10.73 5.58
CA TRP A 21 -17.25 -10.57 6.94
C TRP A 21 -18.38 -10.31 7.92
N LEU A 22 -18.33 -10.96 9.09
CA LEU A 22 -19.40 -10.87 10.10
C LEU A 22 -19.59 -9.42 10.57
N GLY A 23 -20.82 -8.92 10.47
CA GLY A 23 -21.22 -7.57 10.83
C GLY A 23 -20.79 -6.50 9.83
N PHE A 24 -20.33 -6.85 8.63
CA PHE A 24 -19.79 -5.88 7.67
C PHE A 24 -20.87 -4.91 7.16
N GLU A 25 -20.88 -3.72 7.73
CA GLU A 25 -21.72 -2.59 7.37
C GLU A 25 -21.03 -1.70 6.32
N SER A 26 -21.80 -1.26 5.32
CA SER A 26 -21.32 -0.35 4.28
C SER A 26 -21.32 1.09 4.77
N VAL A 27 -20.22 1.81 4.52
CA VAL A 27 -20.13 3.27 4.68
C VAL A 27 -20.63 4.00 3.42
N ALA A 28 -20.54 5.33 3.38
CA ALA A 28 -20.75 6.06 2.14
C ALA A 28 -19.69 5.65 1.10
N TYR A 29 -20.03 5.74 -0.18
CA TYR A 29 -19.04 5.47 -1.22
C TYR A 29 -19.28 6.31 -2.47
N ALA A 30 -18.24 6.45 -3.28
CA ALA A 30 -18.30 7.13 -4.55
C ALA A 30 -17.53 6.38 -5.63
N LEU A 31 -18.16 6.27 -6.79
CA LEU A 31 -17.51 5.85 -8.03
C LEU A 31 -17.21 7.10 -8.83
N TYR A 32 -16.05 7.22 -9.46
CA TYR A 32 -15.72 8.44 -10.19
C TYR A 32 -14.91 8.21 -11.45
N ASP A 33 -14.98 9.17 -12.37
CA ASP A 33 -14.08 9.31 -13.52
C ASP A 33 -13.50 10.74 -13.52
N LYS A 34 -12.76 11.12 -14.56
CA LYS A 34 -12.12 12.45 -14.65
C LYS A 34 -13.10 13.63 -14.69
N SER A 35 -14.39 13.38 -14.90
CA SER A 35 -15.42 14.42 -15.05
C SER A 35 -16.43 14.40 -13.90
N TYR A 36 -16.86 13.23 -13.46
CA TYR A 36 -17.99 13.07 -12.56
C TYR A 36 -17.69 12.15 -11.38
N VAL A 37 -18.36 12.44 -10.27
CA VAL A 37 -18.40 11.62 -9.06
C VAL A 37 -19.84 11.19 -8.83
N TYR A 38 -20.05 9.89 -8.65
CA TYR A 38 -21.34 9.26 -8.37
C TYR A 38 -21.34 8.87 -6.89
N LEU A 39 -21.97 9.69 -6.04
CA LEU A 39 -21.96 9.55 -4.58
C LEU A 39 -23.18 8.76 -4.09
N PHE A 40 -22.94 7.79 -3.21
CA PHE A 40 -23.92 6.86 -2.64
C PHE A 40 -23.87 6.88 -1.11
N ASN A 41 -25.03 6.65 -0.47
CA ASN A 41 -25.19 6.50 0.98
C ASN A 41 -24.61 7.62 1.86
N HIS A 42 -24.34 8.80 1.29
CA HIS A 42 -23.71 9.90 2.00
C HIS A 42 -24.75 10.90 2.56
N PRO A 43 -24.58 11.44 3.79
CA PRO A 43 -25.53 12.38 4.40
C PRO A 43 -25.80 13.65 3.59
N ARG A 44 -24.81 14.12 2.82
CA ARG A 44 -24.94 15.26 1.90
C ARG A 44 -25.92 15.01 0.74
N MET A 45 -26.26 13.76 0.45
CA MET A 45 -27.09 13.44 -0.69
C MET A 45 -28.48 14.07 -0.56
N THR A 46 -28.89 14.85 -1.56
CA THR A 46 -30.29 15.29 -1.67
C THR A 46 -31.11 14.14 -2.25
N LYS A 47 -31.97 13.53 -1.42
CA LYS A 47 -32.86 12.44 -1.85
C LYS A 47 -33.75 12.92 -3.01
N THR A 48 -33.39 12.56 -4.23
CA THR A 48 -34.25 12.72 -5.40
C THR A 48 -34.74 11.33 -5.80
N GLN A 49 -36.05 11.19 -6.02
CA GLN A 49 -36.74 9.89 -6.15
C GLN A 49 -36.27 8.99 -7.32
N GLN A 50 -35.36 9.46 -8.18
CA GLN A 50 -35.04 8.79 -9.45
C GLN A 50 -33.72 8.01 -9.46
N ASN A 51 -32.78 8.26 -8.56
CA ASN A 51 -31.48 7.56 -8.55
C ASN A 51 -31.00 7.26 -7.12
N ASN A 52 -30.35 6.11 -6.94
CA ASN A 52 -29.69 5.72 -5.68
C ASN A 52 -28.37 6.48 -5.43
N TYR A 53 -28.01 7.43 -6.29
CA TYR A 53 -26.79 8.24 -6.20
C TYR A 53 -27.01 9.69 -6.61
N GLN A 54 -26.14 10.56 -6.13
CA GLN A 54 -26.02 11.95 -6.55
C GLN A 54 -24.79 12.12 -7.45
N ILE A 55 -24.94 12.89 -8.53
CA ILE A 55 -23.82 13.24 -9.41
C ILE A 55 -23.22 14.56 -8.95
N LEU A 56 -21.90 14.59 -8.79
CA LEU A 56 -21.09 15.77 -8.52
C LEU A 56 -20.06 15.95 -9.63
N ASN A 57 -19.50 17.15 -9.75
CA ASN A 57 -18.30 17.36 -10.56
C ASN A 57 -17.08 16.77 -9.84
N TRP A 58 -16.18 16.17 -10.60
CA TRP A 58 -14.90 15.71 -10.07
C TRP A 58 -14.07 16.87 -9.51
N ASN A 59 -13.31 16.58 -8.44
CA ASN A 59 -12.29 17.46 -7.87
C ASN A 59 -11.12 16.62 -7.32
N GLU A 60 -10.06 17.29 -6.90
CA GLU A 60 -8.80 16.68 -6.45
C GLU A 60 -8.88 15.74 -5.24
N GLN A 61 -9.98 15.76 -4.46
CA GLN A 61 -10.17 14.83 -3.34
C GLN A 61 -10.45 13.40 -3.83
N PHE A 62 -10.93 13.24 -5.06
CA PHE A 62 -11.24 11.94 -5.66
C PHE A 62 -10.04 11.46 -6.49
N ASN A 63 -9.05 10.88 -5.81
CA ASN A 63 -7.82 10.38 -6.42
C ASN A 63 -7.42 9.00 -5.87
N GLY A 64 -7.17 8.04 -6.76
CA GLY A 64 -6.93 6.64 -6.41
C GLY A 64 -8.19 5.84 -6.04
N CYS A 65 -7.96 4.66 -5.47
CA CYS A 65 -8.96 3.89 -4.74
C CYS A 65 -8.52 3.90 -3.28
N THR A 66 -9.37 4.41 -2.39
CA THR A 66 -9.05 4.54 -0.96
C THR A 66 -10.29 4.93 -0.15
N LEU A 67 -10.15 5.05 1.18
CA LEU A 67 -11.12 5.71 2.06
C LEU A 67 -10.73 7.19 2.27
N ILE A 68 -11.67 8.11 2.05
CA ILE A 68 -11.50 9.54 2.38
C ILE A 68 -12.54 10.00 3.42
N LEU A 69 -12.28 11.13 4.07
CA LEU A 69 -13.28 11.86 4.87
C LEU A 69 -13.88 12.98 4.03
N PHE A 70 -14.85 12.63 3.18
CA PHE A 70 -15.54 13.62 2.35
C PHE A 70 -16.60 14.34 3.19
N ASP A 71 -16.49 15.67 3.33
CA ASP A 71 -17.28 16.46 4.28
C ASP A 71 -17.32 15.84 5.70
N ASP A 72 -16.13 15.44 6.21
CA ASP A 72 -15.93 14.79 7.52
C ASP A 72 -16.64 13.44 7.68
N TYR A 73 -17.09 12.81 6.59
CA TYR A 73 -17.77 11.51 6.61
C TYR A 73 -16.97 10.43 5.85
N PRO A 74 -16.78 9.24 6.44
CA PRO A 74 -16.02 8.16 5.80
C PRO A 74 -16.69 7.73 4.50
N THR A 75 -15.95 7.88 3.40
CA THR A 75 -16.41 7.66 2.04
C THR A 75 -15.37 6.86 1.26
N ALA A 76 -15.71 5.63 0.91
CA ALA A 76 -14.88 4.79 0.03
C ALA A 76 -14.93 5.35 -1.40
N ILE A 77 -13.78 5.58 -2.04
CA ILE A 77 -13.71 6.09 -3.41
C ILE A 77 -13.06 5.06 -4.33
N VAL A 78 -13.62 4.88 -5.53
CA VAL A 78 -13.06 3.99 -6.55
C VAL A 78 -13.09 4.67 -7.91
N ASN A 79 -11.93 4.67 -8.58
CA ASN A 79 -11.79 5.18 -9.93
C ASN A 79 -12.28 4.15 -10.96
N LEU A 80 -13.31 4.53 -11.71
CA LEU A 80 -13.92 3.73 -12.78
C LEU A 80 -13.00 3.45 -13.96
N GLU A 81 -11.93 4.24 -14.14
CA GLU A 81 -10.98 4.11 -15.25
C GLU A 81 -9.85 3.12 -14.95
N LEU A 82 -9.73 2.62 -13.72
CA LEU A 82 -8.65 1.68 -13.32
C LEU A 82 -8.99 0.20 -13.55
N TYR A 83 -10.25 -0.13 -13.88
CA TYR A 83 -10.73 -1.50 -13.99
C TYR A 83 -11.59 -1.70 -15.24
N ASP A 84 -11.23 -2.70 -16.05
CA ASP A 84 -11.90 -2.98 -17.33
C ASP A 84 -13.13 -3.90 -17.17
N ASP A 85 -13.11 -4.77 -16.16
CA ASP A 85 -14.15 -5.78 -15.89
C ASP A 85 -14.97 -5.47 -14.64
N PHE A 86 -16.19 -6.01 -14.60
CA PHE A 86 -17.15 -5.74 -13.53
C PHE A 86 -16.69 -6.36 -12.21
N GLU A 87 -16.15 -7.56 -12.25
CA GLU A 87 -15.76 -8.37 -11.09
C GLU A 87 -14.61 -7.69 -10.33
N SER A 88 -13.61 -7.20 -11.05
CA SER A 88 -12.50 -6.42 -10.48
C SER A 88 -13.00 -5.08 -9.91
N LEU A 89 -13.87 -4.36 -10.62
CA LEU A 89 -14.42 -3.09 -10.13
C LEU A 89 -15.33 -3.25 -8.90
N TYR A 90 -16.15 -4.31 -8.86
CA TYR A 90 -17.01 -4.61 -7.72
C TYR A 90 -16.19 -5.04 -6.50
N SER A 91 -15.22 -5.93 -6.70
CA SER A 91 -14.38 -6.44 -5.60
C SER A 91 -13.53 -5.34 -4.97
N ILE A 92 -12.89 -4.46 -5.76
CA ILE A 92 -12.16 -3.31 -5.19
C ILE A 92 -13.08 -2.36 -4.43
N LEU A 93 -14.32 -2.15 -4.89
CA LEU A 93 -15.26 -1.33 -4.11
C LEU A 93 -15.58 -1.98 -2.75
N VAL A 94 -15.75 -3.30 -2.71
CA VAL A 94 -15.92 -4.03 -1.45
C VAL A 94 -14.68 -3.91 -0.56
N HIS A 95 -13.48 -3.94 -1.14
CA HIS A 95 -12.23 -3.68 -0.44
C HIS A 95 -12.24 -2.30 0.24
N GLU A 96 -12.52 -1.23 -0.51
CA GLU A 96 -12.51 0.13 0.04
C GLU A 96 -13.63 0.37 1.06
N LEU A 97 -14.80 -0.24 0.83
CA LEU A 97 -15.88 -0.26 1.83
C LEU A 97 -15.43 -0.94 3.12
N PHE A 98 -14.57 -1.95 3.05
CA PHE A 98 -14.05 -2.64 4.23
C PHE A 98 -13.08 -1.77 5.03
N HIS A 99 -12.27 -0.94 4.37
CA HIS A 99 -11.51 0.10 5.08
C HIS A 99 -12.44 1.09 5.80
N GLY A 100 -13.58 1.44 5.19
CA GLY A 100 -14.63 2.19 5.88
C GLY A 100 -15.20 1.46 7.10
N PHE A 101 -15.39 0.15 6.98
CA PHE A 101 -15.82 -0.69 8.10
C PHE A 101 -14.77 -0.78 9.22
N GLN A 102 -13.49 -0.90 8.87
CA GLN A 102 -12.36 -0.82 9.82
C GLN A 102 -12.35 0.53 10.55
N TYR A 103 -12.58 1.62 9.83
CA TYR A 103 -12.64 2.97 10.42
C TYR A 103 -13.75 3.09 11.47
N ILE A 104 -14.98 2.65 11.17
CA ILE A 104 -16.09 2.73 12.14
C ILE A 104 -15.88 1.79 13.34
N ASN A 105 -15.17 0.68 13.16
CA ASN A 105 -14.75 -0.22 14.23
C ASN A 105 -13.46 0.22 14.95
N LYS A 106 -12.97 1.44 14.66
CA LYS A 106 -11.80 2.05 15.33
C LYS A 106 -10.52 1.23 15.21
N GLU A 107 -10.31 0.57 14.08
CA GLU A 107 -9.02 -0.04 13.77
C GLU A 107 -7.90 0.98 13.98
N SER A 108 -6.83 0.55 14.62
CA SER A 108 -5.70 1.41 15.00
C SER A 108 -4.33 0.75 14.83
N ARG A 109 -4.30 -0.52 14.41
CA ARG A 109 -3.09 -1.32 14.18
C ARG A 109 -2.40 -0.94 12.86
N PHE A 110 -2.21 0.37 12.63
CA PHE A 110 -1.57 0.88 11.42
C PHE A 110 -0.04 0.83 11.51
N PRO A 111 0.65 0.42 10.44
CA PRO A 111 2.09 0.30 10.42
C PRO A 111 2.80 1.65 10.24
N ASN A 112 4.08 1.70 10.64
CA ASN A 112 4.98 2.77 10.24
C ASN A 112 5.50 2.53 8.82
N GLU A 113 4.89 3.17 7.82
CA GLU A 113 5.22 3.02 6.39
C GLU A 113 6.70 3.29 6.05
N ILE A 114 7.42 4.05 6.89
CA ILE A 114 8.85 4.31 6.71
C ILE A 114 9.68 3.01 6.83
N LEU A 115 9.26 2.08 7.68
CA LEU A 115 9.92 0.79 7.82
C LEU A 115 9.77 -0.06 6.54
N GLY A 116 8.64 0.07 5.84
CA GLY A 116 8.44 -0.59 4.54
C GLY A 116 9.42 -0.11 3.47
N ILE A 117 9.72 1.18 3.45
CA ILE A 117 10.68 1.79 2.51
C ILE A 117 12.11 1.33 2.80
N ALA A 118 12.48 1.29 4.09
CA ALA A 118 13.82 0.93 4.57
C ALA A 118 14.01 -0.58 4.82
N TYR A 119 13.07 -1.41 4.36
CA TYR A 119 13.01 -2.82 4.71
C TYR A 119 14.29 -3.59 4.35
N PRO A 120 14.86 -4.40 5.28
CA PRO A 120 16.15 -5.05 5.09
C PRO A 120 16.07 -6.25 4.13
N LEU A 121 16.84 -6.18 3.05
CA LEU A 121 16.97 -7.26 2.05
C LEU A 121 18.20 -8.15 2.30
N SER A 122 18.48 -8.49 3.57
CA SER A 122 19.53 -9.48 3.87
C SER A 122 19.14 -10.86 3.34
N LYS A 123 20.10 -11.61 2.80
CA LYS A 123 19.89 -12.95 2.24
C LYS A 123 19.10 -13.88 3.17
N GLU A 124 19.48 -13.94 4.45
CA GLU A 124 18.81 -14.78 5.44
C GLU A 124 17.34 -14.38 5.65
N ASN A 125 17.05 -13.08 5.86
CA ASN A 125 15.67 -12.62 6.00
C ASN A 125 14.81 -12.98 4.79
N VAL A 126 15.31 -12.73 3.56
CA VAL A 126 14.53 -12.99 2.34
C VAL A 126 14.29 -14.49 2.14
N GLU A 127 15.30 -15.33 2.39
CA GLU A 127 15.15 -16.79 2.29
C GLU A 127 14.12 -17.32 3.30
N LEU A 128 14.24 -16.94 4.58
CA LEU A 128 13.27 -17.32 5.61
C LEU A 128 11.85 -16.85 5.26
N ARG A 129 11.73 -15.61 4.77
CA ARG A 129 10.47 -15.00 4.37
C ARG A 129 9.83 -15.73 3.18
N ASN A 130 10.63 -16.20 2.22
CA ASN A 130 10.14 -17.00 1.10
C ASN A 130 9.64 -18.38 1.58
N GLN A 131 10.38 -19.02 2.48
CA GLN A 131 10.01 -20.33 3.02
C GLN A 131 8.76 -20.27 3.90
N GLU A 132 8.62 -19.27 4.79
CA GLU A 132 7.45 -19.15 5.64
C GLU A 132 6.18 -18.96 4.79
N ARG A 133 6.26 -18.16 3.71
CA ARG A 133 5.14 -17.91 2.82
C ARG A 133 4.70 -19.12 2.03
N ASN A 134 5.66 -19.92 1.58
CA ASN A 134 5.35 -21.20 0.95
C ASN A 134 4.61 -22.12 1.92
N ASN A 135 5.03 -22.15 3.20
CA ASN A 135 4.32 -22.92 4.23
C ASN A 135 2.91 -22.37 4.49
N LEU A 136 2.73 -21.05 4.56
CA LEU A 136 1.42 -20.42 4.71
C LEU A 136 0.48 -20.77 3.53
N TYR A 137 1.00 -20.67 2.30
CA TYR A 137 0.29 -21.05 1.08
C TYR A 137 -0.11 -22.54 1.10
N SER A 138 0.84 -23.42 1.41
CA SER A 138 0.61 -24.86 1.51
C SER A 138 -0.39 -25.22 2.61
N ALA A 139 -0.38 -24.53 3.75
CA ALA A 139 -1.33 -24.76 4.84
C ALA A 139 -2.77 -24.53 4.38
N VAL A 140 -3.06 -23.45 3.64
CA VAL A 140 -4.41 -23.16 3.13
C VAL A 140 -4.90 -24.23 2.15
N LEU A 141 -4.01 -24.74 1.29
CA LEU A 141 -4.37 -25.72 0.26
C LEU A 141 -4.43 -27.17 0.78
N GLU A 142 -3.85 -27.44 1.95
CA GLU A 142 -3.79 -28.79 2.49
C GLU A 142 -5.13 -29.21 3.12
N SER A 143 -5.58 -30.40 2.76
CA SER A 143 -6.83 -30.99 3.28
C SER A 143 -6.58 -31.92 4.47
N ASN A 144 -5.38 -32.50 4.56
CA ASN A 144 -4.98 -33.33 5.68
C ASN A 144 -4.63 -32.47 6.90
N ILE A 145 -5.42 -32.59 7.97
CA ILE A 145 -5.30 -31.78 9.19
C ILE A 145 -3.89 -31.86 9.81
N LEU A 146 -3.26 -33.04 9.84
CA LEU A 146 -1.93 -33.21 10.43
C LEU A 146 -0.86 -32.48 9.61
N LYS A 147 -0.91 -32.60 8.27
CA LYS A 147 0.01 -31.87 7.38
C LYS A 147 -0.22 -30.37 7.40
N LYS A 148 -1.49 -29.92 7.41
CA LYS A 148 -1.85 -28.50 7.58
C LYS A 148 -1.21 -27.94 8.85
N LYS A 149 -1.32 -28.67 9.96
CA LYS A 149 -0.70 -28.30 11.23
C LYS A 149 0.83 -28.23 11.16
N GLN A 150 1.48 -29.15 10.45
CA GLN A 150 2.92 -29.10 10.21
C GLN A 150 3.34 -27.85 9.43
N TYR A 151 2.59 -27.48 8.39
CA TYR A 151 2.84 -26.24 7.64
C TYR A 151 2.67 -25.00 8.51
N ILE A 152 1.61 -24.94 9.34
CA ILE A 152 1.37 -23.83 10.28
C ILE A 152 2.52 -23.69 11.29
N ASN A 153 2.91 -24.81 11.93
CA ASN A 153 4.03 -24.81 12.88
C ASN A 153 5.33 -24.35 12.22
N THR A 154 5.58 -24.78 10.98
CA THR A 154 6.79 -24.39 10.22
C THR A 154 6.76 -22.90 9.86
N PHE A 155 5.62 -22.38 9.40
CA PHE A 155 5.41 -20.96 9.14
C PHE A 155 5.71 -20.11 10.38
N ILE A 156 5.13 -20.47 11.53
CA ILE A 156 5.32 -19.75 12.78
C ILE A 156 6.78 -19.82 13.23
N ALA A 157 7.41 -20.98 13.19
CA ALA A 157 8.81 -21.14 13.59
C ALA A 157 9.79 -20.32 12.73
N LEU A 158 9.57 -20.28 11.41
CA LEU A 158 10.37 -19.46 10.49
C LEU A 158 10.19 -17.97 10.77
N ARG A 159 8.95 -17.54 11.02
CA ARG A 159 8.64 -16.15 11.34
C ARG A 159 9.24 -15.72 12.68
N GLU A 160 9.17 -16.56 13.71
CA GLU A 160 9.80 -16.30 15.01
C GLU A 160 11.33 -16.18 14.89
N LYS A 161 11.97 -17.00 14.04
CA LYS A 161 13.39 -16.83 13.72
C LYS A 161 13.67 -15.47 13.09
N ARG A 162 12.81 -15.02 12.16
CA ARG A 162 12.93 -13.68 11.56
C ARG A 162 12.70 -12.56 12.55
N THR A 163 11.77 -12.70 13.50
CA THR A 163 11.52 -11.71 14.56
C THR A 163 12.83 -11.34 15.26
N ALA A 164 13.67 -12.32 15.57
CA ALA A 164 14.97 -12.11 16.21
C ALA A 164 16.00 -11.37 15.35
N ILE A 165 15.81 -11.34 14.02
CA ILE A 165 16.74 -10.71 13.05
C ILE A 165 16.28 -9.29 12.71
N ILE A 166 14.99 -9.09 12.46
CA ILE A 166 14.46 -7.84 11.88
C ILE A 166 13.47 -7.09 12.78
N ASN A 167 13.08 -7.65 13.94
CA ASN A 167 12.27 -7.02 15.00
C ASN A 167 11.15 -6.09 14.48
N ASP A 168 11.38 -4.76 14.53
CA ASP A 168 10.41 -3.72 14.17
C ASP A 168 9.88 -3.86 12.74
N TYR A 169 10.69 -4.36 11.80
CA TYR A 169 10.27 -4.61 10.43
C TYR A 169 9.28 -5.79 10.34
N LEU A 170 9.35 -6.76 11.25
CA LEU A 170 8.35 -7.82 11.32
C LEU A 170 7.04 -7.32 11.94
N LEU A 171 7.12 -6.46 12.97
CA LEU A 171 5.92 -5.79 13.48
C LEU A 171 5.23 -4.99 12.37
N TYR A 172 6.01 -4.27 11.53
CA TYR A 172 5.49 -3.62 10.32
C TYR A 172 4.73 -4.60 9.41
N GLU A 173 5.28 -5.79 9.11
CA GLU A 173 4.57 -6.81 8.33
C GLU A 173 3.27 -7.24 8.99
N ASN A 174 3.30 -7.59 10.28
CA ASN A 174 2.11 -8.06 11.01
C ASN A 174 0.99 -7.01 11.02
N LEU A 175 1.34 -5.72 11.14
CA LEU A 175 0.37 -4.61 11.11
C LEU A 175 -0.21 -4.41 9.70
N ILE A 176 0.61 -4.43 8.64
CA ILE A 176 0.10 -4.41 7.26
C ILE A 176 -0.83 -5.60 7.02
N GLU A 177 -0.40 -6.81 7.38
CA GLU A 177 -1.20 -8.03 7.22
C GLU A 177 -2.55 -7.92 7.94
N THR A 178 -2.58 -7.29 9.12
CA THR A 178 -3.80 -7.11 9.93
C THR A 178 -4.78 -6.11 9.34
N VAL A 179 -4.29 -5.05 8.70
CA VAL A 179 -5.17 -4.03 8.07
C VAL A 179 -5.57 -4.46 6.65
N GLU A 180 -4.60 -4.83 5.82
CA GLU A 180 -4.81 -5.09 4.40
C GLU A 180 -5.30 -6.52 4.13
N GLY A 181 -4.90 -7.49 4.97
CA GLY A 181 -5.29 -8.89 4.81
C GLY A 181 -6.80 -9.12 4.86
N PRO A 182 -7.53 -8.59 5.86
CA PRO A 182 -8.98 -8.64 5.90
C PRO A 182 -9.67 -7.94 4.72
N ALA A 183 -9.15 -6.79 4.27
CA ALA A 183 -9.66 -6.09 3.09
C ALA A 183 -9.49 -6.94 1.81
N TRP A 184 -8.30 -7.52 1.62
CA TRP A 184 -7.99 -8.44 0.52
C TRP A 184 -8.82 -9.73 0.60
N TYR A 185 -9.17 -10.17 1.81
CA TYR A 185 -10.04 -11.33 2.07
C TYR A 185 -11.48 -11.10 1.65
N VAL A 186 -12.08 -9.96 1.99
CA VAL A 186 -13.43 -9.65 1.51
C VAL A 186 -13.43 -9.33 0.01
N GLU A 187 -12.35 -8.76 -0.52
CA GLU A 187 -12.16 -8.57 -1.96
C GLU A 187 -12.14 -9.91 -2.70
N LEU A 188 -11.37 -10.89 -2.24
CA LEU A 188 -11.32 -12.24 -2.82
C LEU A 188 -12.72 -12.87 -2.84
N LYS A 189 -13.46 -12.78 -1.74
CA LYS A 189 -14.82 -13.31 -1.64
C LYS A 189 -15.78 -12.61 -2.60
N ALA A 190 -15.75 -11.28 -2.65
CA ALA A 190 -16.56 -10.48 -3.57
C ALA A 190 -16.24 -10.80 -5.03
N TYR A 191 -14.94 -10.92 -5.37
CA TYR A 191 -14.52 -11.31 -6.71
C TYR A 191 -15.03 -12.71 -7.05
N SER A 192 -14.86 -13.69 -6.15
CA SER A 192 -15.31 -15.07 -6.40
C SER A 192 -16.83 -15.20 -6.50
N ASP A 193 -17.60 -14.37 -5.79
CA ASP A 193 -19.07 -14.37 -5.84
C ASP A 193 -19.60 -13.86 -7.18
N LYS A 194 -18.91 -12.89 -7.78
CA LYS A 194 -19.30 -12.29 -9.07
C LYS A 194 -18.65 -12.95 -10.28
N SER A 195 -17.55 -13.65 -10.09
CA SER A 195 -16.77 -14.26 -11.17
C SER A 195 -17.31 -15.64 -11.57
N PRO A 196 -17.35 -15.97 -12.86
CA PRO A 196 -17.60 -17.34 -13.32
C PRO A 196 -16.38 -18.25 -13.12
N ILE A 197 -15.24 -17.71 -12.70
CA ILE A 197 -14.00 -18.46 -12.46
C ILE A 197 -14.16 -19.30 -11.19
N ASN A 198 -13.70 -20.55 -11.25
CA ASN A 198 -13.73 -21.43 -10.08
C ASN A 198 -12.87 -20.87 -8.92
N TYR A 199 -13.30 -21.14 -7.69
CA TYR A 199 -12.67 -20.60 -6.48
C TYR A 199 -11.16 -20.87 -6.38
N SER A 200 -10.68 -22.05 -6.80
CA SER A 200 -9.24 -22.38 -6.68
C SER A 200 -8.38 -21.53 -7.61
N SER A 201 -8.91 -21.16 -8.77
CA SER A 201 -8.25 -20.25 -9.72
C SER A 201 -8.26 -18.80 -9.20
N VAL A 202 -9.35 -18.38 -8.55
CA VAL A 202 -9.39 -17.08 -7.84
C VAL A 202 -8.37 -17.07 -6.70
N LEU A 203 -8.33 -18.11 -5.86
CA LEU A 203 -7.38 -18.23 -4.76
C LEU A 203 -5.92 -18.16 -5.23
N LYS A 204 -5.59 -18.82 -6.36
CA LYS A 204 -4.27 -18.75 -6.98
C LYS A 204 -3.92 -17.33 -7.44
N LYS A 205 -4.85 -16.61 -8.07
CA LYS A 205 -4.66 -15.19 -8.46
C LYS A 205 -4.28 -14.36 -7.24
N TYR A 206 -5.05 -14.47 -6.16
CA TYR A 206 -4.84 -13.70 -4.94
C TYR A 206 -3.62 -14.15 -4.12
N GLY A 207 -3.15 -15.39 -4.31
CA GLY A 207 -1.93 -15.92 -3.70
C GLY A 207 -0.63 -15.62 -4.46
N GLN A 208 -0.70 -15.06 -5.67
CA GLN A 208 0.49 -14.88 -6.52
C GLN A 208 1.57 -14.01 -5.85
N HIS A 209 1.19 -12.91 -5.19
CA HIS A 209 2.13 -12.04 -4.49
C HIS A 209 2.73 -12.67 -3.22
N LEU A 210 2.15 -13.77 -2.73
CA LEU A 210 2.68 -14.55 -1.61
C LEU A 210 3.84 -15.44 -2.07
N ILE A 211 3.68 -16.12 -3.20
CA ILE A 211 4.62 -17.17 -3.66
C ILE A 211 5.60 -16.70 -4.75
N ASN A 212 5.34 -15.56 -5.41
CA ASN A 212 6.29 -14.96 -6.34
C ASN A 212 7.43 -14.28 -5.57
N GLN A 213 8.56 -14.97 -5.41
CA GLN A 213 9.71 -14.51 -4.62
C GLN A 213 10.21 -13.14 -5.06
N TYR A 214 10.24 -12.85 -6.37
CA TYR A 214 10.74 -11.57 -6.87
C TYR A 214 9.80 -10.41 -6.54
N GLU A 215 8.50 -10.56 -6.82
CA GLU A 215 7.50 -9.54 -6.46
C GLU A 215 7.46 -9.35 -4.95
N SER A 216 7.50 -10.45 -4.20
CA SER A 216 7.50 -10.43 -2.75
C SER A 216 8.69 -9.69 -2.17
N THR A 217 9.87 -9.82 -2.79
CA THR A 217 11.11 -9.13 -2.39
C THR A 217 11.13 -7.66 -2.82
N SER A 218 10.51 -7.34 -3.95
CA SER A 218 10.52 -5.99 -4.52
C SER A 218 9.43 -5.08 -3.97
N ASP A 219 8.28 -5.64 -3.60
CA ASP A 219 7.10 -4.94 -3.06
C ASP A 219 6.68 -5.56 -1.73
N ILE A 220 7.37 -5.13 -0.66
CA ILE A 220 7.17 -5.64 0.70
C ILE A 220 5.74 -5.40 1.16
N ARG A 221 5.20 -4.20 0.93
CA ARG A 221 3.86 -3.82 1.39
C ARG A 221 2.79 -4.69 0.72
N ARG A 222 2.75 -4.71 -0.61
CA ARG A 222 1.73 -5.45 -1.36
C ARG A 222 1.78 -6.95 -1.11
N SER A 223 2.98 -7.52 -0.95
CA SER A 223 3.11 -8.96 -0.66
C SER A 223 2.57 -9.37 0.70
N CYS A 224 2.41 -8.44 1.64
CA CYS A 224 1.77 -8.70 2.93
C CYS A 224 0.25 -8.86 2.80
N TYR A 225 -0.39 -8.32 1.77
CA TYR A 225 -1.85 -8.43 1.62
C TYR A 225 -2.28 -9.87 1.42
N SER A 226 -1.60 -10.58 0.51
CA SER A 226 -1.82 -12.01 0.29
C SER A 226 -1.48 -12.84 1.54
N SER A 227 -0.50 -12.42 2.33
CA SER A 227 -0.14 -13.10 3.59
C SER A 227 -1.27 -12.96 4.62
N GLY A 228 -1.73 -11.73 4.87
CA GLY A 228 -2.87 -11.47 5.74
C GLY A 228 -4.16 -12.17 5.27
N LEU A 229 -4.46 -12.14 3.97
CA LEU A 229 -5.54 -12.91 3.35
C LEU A 229 -5.48 -14.40 3.72
N TYR A 230 -4.31 -15.02 3.53
CA TYR A 230 -4.15 -16.46 3.75
C TYR A 230 -4.23 -16.81 5.23
N MET A 231 -3.80 -15.91 6.13
CA MET A 231 -4.06 -16.06 7.57
C MET A 231 -5.55 -16.00 7.88
N CYS A 232 -6.32 -15.08 7.30
CA CYS A 232 -7.79 -15.03 7.45
C CYS A 232 -8.44 -16.36 7.01
N LEU A 233 -8.01 -16.92 5.88
CA LEU A 233 -8.52 -18.20 5.38
C LEU A 233 -8.21 -19.36 6.34
N LEU A 234 -7.01 -19.41 6.92
CA LEU A 234 -6.67 -20.41 7.93
C LEU A 234 -7.47 -20.22 9.22
N LEU A 235 -7.68 -18.98 9.66
CA LEU A 235 -8.45 -18.69 10.87
C LEU A 235 -9.91 -19.09 10.73
N ASP A 236 -10.49 -18.99 9.52
CA ASP A 236 -11.83 -19.53 9.25
C ASP A 236 -11.93 -21.03 9.49
N ASP A 237 -10.89 -21.78 9.11
CA ASP A 237 -10.82 -23.22 9.31
C ASP A 237 -10.54 -23.61 10.76
N LEU A 238 -9.66 -22.86 11.44
CA LEU A 238 -9.12 -23.23 12.76
C LEU A 238 -9.94 -22.67 13.93
N SER A 239 -10.59 -21.52 13.72
CA SER A 239 -11.31 -20.79 14.76
C SER A 239 -12.52 -20.06 14.17
N PRO A 240 -13.62 -20.76 13.85
CA PRO A 240 -14.75 -20.20 13.10
C PRO A 240 -15.33 -18.88 13.63
N HIS A 241 -15.18 -18.60 14.93
CA HIS A 241 -15.67 -17.40 15.61
C HIS A 241 -14.61 -16.29 15.80
N TRP A 242 -13.45 -16.39 15.17
CA TRP A 242 -12.33 -15.45 15.40
C TRP A 242 -12.70 -14.00 15.08
N LYS A 243 -13.57 -13.78 14.10
CA LYS A 243 -14.02 -12.44 13.67
C LYS A 243 -14.88 -11.71 14.70
N GLU A 244 -15.60 -12.45 15.57
CA GLU A 244 -16.51 -11.86 16.57
C GLU A 244 -15.79 -10.96 17.58
N SER A 245 -14.52 -11.22 17.83
CA SER A 245 -13.68 -10.49 18.80
C SER A 245 -12.49 -9.79 18.15
N PHE A 246 -12.44 -9.72 16.82
CA PHE A 246 -11.26 -9.21 16.10
C PHE A 246 -11.01 -7.71 16.32
N TRP A 247 -12.08 -6.94 16.50
CA TRP A 247 -12.02 -5.49 16.71
C TRP A 247 -11.67 -5.12 18.16
N ASP A 248 -11.97 -5.98 19.11
CA ASP A 248 -11.76 -5.74 20.55
C ASP A 248 -10.36 -6.13 21.04
N LYS A 249 -9.45 -6.42 20.11
CA LYS A 249 -8.13 -7.01 20.37
C LYS A 249 -7.01 -6.12 19.85
N GLU A 250 -5.96 -6.00 20.65
CA GLU A 250 -4.71 -5.37 20.23
C GLU A 250 -3.83 -6.33 19.43
N GLU A 251 -4.05 -7.65 19.58
CA GLU A 251 -3.34 -8.69 18.86
C GLU A 251 -3.48 -8.55 17.34
N THR A 252 -2.40 -8.80 16.62
CA THR A 252 -2.39 -8.85 15.14
C THR A 252 -3.00 -10.16 14.63
N LEU A 253 -3.30 -10.25 13.33
CA LEU A 253 -3.71 -11.52 12.72
C LEU A 253 -2.70 -12.65 12.96
N TYR A 254 -1.40 -12.31 12.91
CA TYR A 254 -0.34 -13.26 13.19
C TYR A 254 -0.40 -13.76 14.63
N ASP A 255 -0.60 -12.87 15.60
CA ASP A 255 -0.69 -13.23 17.03
C ASP A 255 -1.87 -14.18 17.29
N ILE A 256 -3.02 -13.97 16.62
CA ILE A 256 -4.17 -14.86 16.70
C ILE A 256 -3.82 -16.24 16.10
N LEU A 257 -3.25 -16.27 14.89
CA LEU A 257 -2.89 -17.53 14.22
C LEU A 257 -1.81 -18.31 14.99
N LYS A 258 -0.88 -17.60 15.64
CA LYS A 258 0.20 -18.19 16.44
C LYS A 258 -0.31 -19.06 17.58
N GLN A 259 -1.50 -18.77 18.12
CA GLN A 259 -2.13 -19.56 19.20
C GLN A 259 -2.45 -21.00 18.79
N PHE A 260 -2.49 -21.30 17.48
CA PHE A 260 -2.79 -22.63 16.95
C PHE A 260 -1.54 -23.49 16.69
N SER A 261 -0.35 -23.00 17.06
CA SER A 261 0.88 -23.79 17.00
C SER A 261 1.20 -24.47 18.32
N ASP A 262 1.47 -25.77 18.25
CA ASP A 262 1.70 -26.61 19.44
C ASP A 262 3.17 -26.62 19.90
N GLU A 263 4.13 -26.25 19.05
CA GLU A 263 5.55 -26.46 19.30
C GLU A 263 6.43 -25.42 18.62
N PHE A 264 7.41 -24.89 19.35
CA PHE A 264 8.53 -24.16 18.77
C PHE A 264 9.47 -25.14 18.08
N ILE A 265 9.17 -25.49 16.83
CA ILE A 265 10.13 -26.17 15.97
C ILE A 265 11.37 -25.28 15.90
N LYS A 266 12.52 -25.79 16.34
CA LYS A 266 13.77 -25.04 16.21
C LYS A 266 14.23 -25.11 14.76
N ILE A 267 14.12 -24.00 14.04
CA ILE A 267 14.67 -23.88 12.69
C ILE A 267 16.20 -23.80 12.80
N SER A 268 16.90 -24.70 12.10
CA SER A 268 18.36 -24.67 11.97
C SER A 268 18.81 -23.47 11.13
N ASP A 269 20.11 -23.36 10.87
CA ASP A 269 20.58 -22.45 9.84
C ASP A 269 19.96 -22.81 8.49
N VAL A 270 19.63 -21.78 7.71
CA VAL A 270 18.92 -21.94 6.44
C VAL A 270 19.91 -21.73 5.30
N GLU A 271 19.89 -22.66 4.35
CA GLU A 271 20.66 -22.55 3.12
C GLU A 271 20.03 -21.50 2.20
N ILE A 272 20.84 -20.54 1.75
CA ILE A 272 20.37 -19.48 0.85
C ILE A 272 20.25 -20.05 -0.56
N SER A 273 19.05 -20.01 -1.12
CA SER A 273 18.82 -20.48 -2.48
C SER A 273 19.32 -19.48 -3.53
N SER A 274 19.71 -19.98 -4.71
CA SER A 274 20.10 -19.12 -5.84
C SER A 274 18.96 -18.21 -6.32
N ASP A 275 17.70 -18.60 -6.09
CA ASP A 275 16.55 -17.80 -6.48
C ASP A 275 16.33 -16.62 -5.52
N THR A 276 16.59 -16.80 -4.22
CA THR A 276 16.66 -15.70 -3.26
C THR A 276 17.73 -14.69 -3.64
N GLU A 277 18.93 -15.14 -4.04
CA GLU A 277 20.00 -14.23 -4.46
C GLU A 277 19.59 -13.41 -5.69
N LYS A 278 19.05 -14.06 -6.72
CA LYS A 278 18.55 -13.38 -7.92
C LYS A 278 17.42 -12.39 -7.60
N ALA A 279 16.50 -12.74 -6.70
CA ALA A 279 15.40 -11.88 -6.31
C ALA A 279 15.91 -10.59 -5.63
N ILE A 280 16.90 -10.71 -4.75
CA ILE A 280 17.55 -9.56 -4.09
C ILE A 280 18.28 -8.70 -5.11
N GLU A 281 19.09 -9.31 -5.99
CA GLU A 281 19.84 -8.60 -7.03
C GLU A 281 18.90 -7.81 -7.94
N LEU A 282 17.81 -8.43 -8.39
CA LEU A 282 16.84 -7.78 -9.25
C LEU A 282 16.10 -6.64 -8.52
N ALA A 283 15.72 -6.83 -7.25
CA ALA A 283 15.11 -5.78 -6.45
C ALA A 283 16.05 -4.57 -6.28
N ILE A 284 17.34 -4.80 -6.01
CA ILE A 284 18.35 -3.74 -5.92
C ILE A 284 18.56 -3.07 -7.28
N GLN A 285 18.63 -3.85 -8.36
CA GLN A 285 18.83 -3.32 -9.71
C GLN A 285 17.65 -2.45 -10.14
N ASN A 286 16.41 -2.81 -9.79
CA ASN A 286 15.25 -1.97 -10.06
C ASN A 286 15.29 -0.64 -9.32
N ARG A 287 15.77 -0.64 -8.06
CA ARG A 287 15.98 0.60 -7.31
C ARG A 287 16.98 1.49 -8.05
N LYS A 288 18.14 0.94 -8.47
CA LYS A 288 19.14 1.67 -9.28
C LYS A 288 18.55 2.21 -10.59
N ASN A 289 17.87 1.35 -11.36
CA ASN A 289 17.24 1.74 -12.61
C ASN A 289 16.22 2.87 -12.43
N ALA A 290 15.47 2.89 -11.33
CA ALA A 290 14.52 3.98 -11.05
C ALA A 290 15.22 5.33 -10.88
N PHE A 291 16.39 5.36 -10.23
CA PHE A 291 17.23 6.54 -10.10
C PHE A 291 17.86 6.92 -11.44
N ASP A 292 18.48 5.97 -12.15
CA ASP A 292 19.10 6.21 -13.46
C ASP A 292 18.07 6.78 -14.45
N ASN A 293 16.86 6.20 -14.48
CA ASN A 293 15.77 6.67 -15.33
C ASN A 293 15.31 8.08 -14.98
N PHE A 294 15.36 8.48 -13.71
CA PHE A 294 15.07 9.85 -13.29
C PHE A 294 16.21 10.78 -13.73
N GLU A 295 17.46 10.44 -13.40
CA GLU A 295 18.64 11.28 -13.68
C GLU A 295 18.91 11.47 -15.18
N GLN A 296 18.43 10.56 -16.05
CA GLN A 296 18.55 10.66 -17.50
C GLN A 296 17.39 11.43 -18.18
N GLN A 297 16.37 11.88 -17.44
CA GLN A 297 15.27 12.63 -18.04
C GLN A 297 15.77 13.95 -18.64
N LYS A 298 15.23 14.30 -19.81
CA LYS A 298 15.54 15.59 -20.43
C LYS A 298 14.87 16.71 -19.66
N GLY A 299 15.61 17.76 -19.37
CA GLY A 299 15.10 18.96 -18.73
C GLY A 299 16.23 19.75 -18.08
N ILE A 300 15.85 20.69 -17.22
CA ILE A 300 16.79 21.46 -16.42
C ILE A 300 16.88 20.80 -15.05
N HIS A 301 18.07 20.32 -14.69
CA HIS A 301 18.33 19.73 -13.38
C HIS A 301 18.50 20.86 -12.37
N LEU A 302 17.52 21.00 -11.48
CA LEU A 302 17.58 21.93 -10.35
C LEU A 302 17.98 21.17 -9.09
N PHE A 303 19.09 21.58 -8.49
CA PHE A 303 19.52 21.17 -7.15
C PHE A 303 19.20 22.28 -6.16
N ILE A 304 18.43 21.98 -5.12
CA ILE A 304 18.16 22.90 -4.01
C ILE A 304 18.92 22.37 -2.80
N GLU A 305 19.89 23.12 -2.29
CA GLU A 305 20.86 22.69 -1.28
C GLU A 305 20.76 23.55 -0.02
N GLY A 306 20.66 22.91 1.14
CA GLY A 306 20.57 23.57 2.45
C GLY A 306 19.73 22.78 3.45
N GLU A 307 19.25 23.45 4.50
CA GLU A 307 18.39 22.83 5.51
C GLU A 307 16.93 22.73 5.00
N ILE A 308 16.51 21.51 4.70
CA ILE A 308 15.17 21.21 4.18
C ILE A 308 14.51 20.14 5.07
N ILE A 309 13.25 20.34 5.43
CA ILE A 309 12.51 19.41 6.29
C ILE A 309 11.33 18.82 5.52
N ALA A 310 11.28 17.49 5.37
CA ALA A 310 10.09 16.83 4.85
C ALA A 310 8.90 16.98 5.82
N LYS A 311 7.76 17.39 5.31
CA LYS A 311 6.51 17.61 6.07
C LYS A 311 5.46 16.55 5.78
N SER A 312 5.29 16.18 4.52
CA SER A 312 4.41 15.08 4.09
C SER A 312 4.85 14.56 2.73
N PHE A 313 4.49 13.31 2.44
CA PHE A 313 4.77 12.62 1.18
C PHE A 313 3.88 11.39 1.09
N ASP A 314 3.84 10.79 -0.09
CA ASP A 314 3.20 9.50 -0.33
C ASP A 314 4.22 8.37 -0.10
N PRO A 315 4.16 7.63 1.02
CA PRO A 315 5.14 6.60 1.32
C PRO A 315 5.08 5.40 0.36
N MET A 316 3.94 5.16 -0.29
CA MET A 316 3.77 4.04 -1.23
C MET A 316 4.50 4.28 -2.56
N ASN A 317 4.92 5.51 -2.82
CA ASN A 317 5.56 5.93 -4.07
C ASN A 317 6.99 6.46 -3.85
N ILE A 318 7.71 5.84 -2.93
CA ILE A 318 9.12 6.14 -2.63
C ILE A 318 10.02 4.95 -2.95
N VAL A 319 11.17 5.24 -3.57
CA VAL A 319 12.26 4.27 -3.78
C VAL A 319 13.48 4.73 -2.99
N LEU A 320 13.98 3.87 -2.11
CA LEU A 320 15.21 4.10 -1.36
C LEU A 320 16.41 3.47 -2.09
N LEU A 321 17.47 4.26 -2.23
CA LEU A 321 18.79 3.81 -2.64
C LEU A 321 19.84 4.49 -1.76
N GLU A 322 20.44 3.71 -0.86
CA GLU A 322 21.41 4.21 0.14
C GLU A 322 20.81 5.29 1.05
N ASP A 323 21.28 6.53 0.95
CA ASP A 323 20.79 7.71 1.68
C ASP A 323 19.87 8.62 0.84
N ARG A 324 19.47 8.15 -0.36
CA ARG A 324 18.66 8.89 -1.31
C ARG A 324 17.26 8.29 -1.43
N PHE A 325 16.27 9.16 -1.52
CA PHE A 325 14.86 8.81 -1.66
C PHE A 325 14.30 9.44 -2.92
N LEU A 326 13.90 8.60 -3.87
CA LEU A 326 13.17 9.04 -5.04
C LEU A 326 11.68 9.03 -4.71
N HIS A 327 11.11 10.21 -4.47
CA HIS A 327 9.67 10.42 -4.38
C HIS A 327 9.12 10.50 -5.79
N LYS A 328 8.15 9.65 -6.15
CA LYS A 328 7.61 9.59 -7.53
C LYS A 328 6.39 10.49 -7.75
N ASN A 329 5.63 10.77 -6.70
CA ASN A 329 4.36 11.50 -6.79
C ASN A 329 4.50 12.94 -6.29
N PHE A 330 4.72 13.10 -4.99
CA PHE A 330 4.92 14.41 -4.38
C PHE A 330 5.75 14.34 -3.10
N ILE A 331 6.31 15.49 -2.73
CA ILE A 331 6.79 15.77 -1.38
C ILE A 331 6.40 17.20 -1.00
N LYS A 332 5.94 17.39 0.24
CA LYS A 332 5.83 18.70 0.86
C LYS A 332 7.04 18.91 1.76
N VAL A 333 7.76 20.00 1.55
CA VAL A 333 8.97 20.34 2.30
C VAL A 333 8.83 21.71 2.96
N ARG A 334 9.59 21.93 4.03
CA ARG A 334 9.77 23.22 4.65
C ARG A 334 11.18 23.71 4.41
N ILE A 335 11.29 24.96 3.97
CA ILE A 335 12.54 25.68 3.74
C ILE A 335 12.42 27.01 4.49
N GLY A 336 13.26 27.21 5.51
CA GLY A 336 13.07 28.31 6.45
C GLY A 336 11.70 28.21 7.15
N ASN A 337 10.85 29.23 6.99
CA ASN A 337 9.51 29.30 7.58
C ASN A 337 8.38 28.93 6.60
N ASP A 338 8.71 28.68 5.34
CA ASP A 338 7.74 28.49 4.27
C ASP A 338 7.63 27.00 3.89
N ASP A 339 6.40 26.57 3.61
CA ASP A 339 6.08 25.21 3.16
C ASP A 339 5.87 25.21 1.64
N TYR A 340 6.52 24.28 0.95
CA TYR A 340 6.47 24.11 -0.50
C TYR A 340 5.96 22.72 -0.85
N LEU A 341 4.99 22.64 -1.76
CA LEU A 341 4.52 21.37 -2.32
C LEU A 341 5.16 21.15 -3.69
N VAL A 342 5.86 20.02 -3.84
CA VAL A 342 6.47 19.59 -5.10
C VAL A 342 5.67 18.40 -5.63
N GLN A 343 4.80 18.64 -6.62
CA GLN A 343 3.93 17.61 -7.22
C GLN A 343 4.55 17.00 -8.48
N GLN A 344 5.77 16.48 -8.35
CA GLN A 344 6.50 15.79 -9.40
C GLN A 344 7.55 14.86 -8.79
N PRO A 345 8.15 13.95 -9.58
CA PRO A 345 9.27 13.16 -9.12
C PRO A 345 10.44 14.03 -8.63
N VAL A 346 11.05 13.64 -7.52
CA VAL A 346 12.18 14.34 -6.91
C VAL A 346 13.07 13.36 -6.16
N ILE A 347 14.39 13.55 -6.26
CA ILE A 347 15.34 12.85 -5.38
C ILE A 347 15.62 13.74 -4.19
N ALA A 348 15.34 13.24 -2.99
CA ALA A 348 15.76 13.81 -1.73
C ALA A 348 17.02 13.09 -1.22
N TYR A 349 18.05 13.87 -0.93
CA TYR A 349 19.27 13.40 -0.29
C TYR A 349 19.12 13.70 1.20
N CYS A 350 19.11 12.66 2.02
CA CYS A 350 18.76 12.81 3.42
C CYS A 350 19.92 12.44 4.34
N LYS A 351 19.97 13.09 5.50
CA LYS A 351 20.90 12.76 6.57
C LYS A 351 20.11 12.25 7.77
N ASP A 352 20.41 11.04 8.22
CA ASP A 352 19.80 10.43 9.40
C ASP A 352 18.25 10.31 9.30
N GLY A 353 17.78 9.53 8.31
CA GLY A 353 16.35 9.24 8.09
C GLY A 353 15.71 10.06 6.98
N LEU A 354 14.38 10.02 6.86
CA LEU A 354 13.63 10.63 5.73
C LEU A 354 13.30 12.11 5.91
N GLN A 355 13.39 12.62 7.14
CA GLN A 355 12.85 13.94 7.48
C GLN A 355 13.82 15.09 7.18
N LYS A 356 15.12 14.89 7.40
CA LYS A 356 16.14 15.92 7.24
C LYS A 356 16.80 15.77 5.87
N ILE A 357 16.49 16.69 4.99
CA ILE A 357 16.95 16.72 3.60
C ILE A 357 18.04 17.77 3.50
N THR A 358 19.17 17.40 2.91
CA THR A 358 20.30 18.33 2.66
C THR A 358 20.29 18.84 1.22
N LYS A 359 19.65 18.09 0.31
CA LYS A 359 19.55 18.44 -1.09
C LYS A 359 18.29 17.84 -1.72
N LEU A 360 17.60 18.61 -2.54
CA LEU A 360 16.57 18.12 -3.46
C LEU A 360 17.07 18.23 -4.90
N GLN A 361 16.78 17.23 -5.72
CA GLN A 361 17.04 17.25 -7.16
C GLN A 361 15.72 17.10 -7.92
N LEU A 362 15.40 18.12 -8.71
CA LEU A 362 14.20 18.21 -9.54
C LEU A 362 14.60 18.33 -11.02
N ILE A 363 13.69 17.97 -11.91
CA ILE A 363 13.88 18.13 -13.36
C ILE A 363 12.77 19.01 -13.90
N LEU A 364 13.11 20.26 -14.23
CA LEU A 364 12.17 21.28 -14.67
C LEU A 364 11.97 21.22 -16.19
N LYS A 365 10.72 21.39 -16.62
CA LYS A 365 10.34 21.52 -18.05
C LYS A 365 10.72 22.87 -18.64
N HIS A 366 10.72 23.91 -17.80
CA HIS A 366 10.98 25.30 -18.18
C HIS A 366 12.01 25.91 -17.24
N ASN A 367 12.76 26.91 -17.74
CA ASN A 367 13.65 27.66 -16.87
C ASN A 367 12.82 28.36 -15.78
N PRO A 368 13.26 28.35 -14.52
CA PRO A 368 12.65 29.18 -13.48
C PRO A 368 12.85 30.66 -13.83
N ILE A 369 12.00 31.52 -13.27
CA ILE A 369 12.21 32.96 -13.36
C ILE A 369 13.30 33.33 -12.35
N GLU A 370 14.36 33.93 -12.87
CA GLU A 370 15.55 34.31 -12.15
C GLU A 370 15.39 35.71 -11.53
N GLU A 371 15.55 35.81 -10.21
CA GLU A 371 15.61 37.07 -9.45
C GLU A 371 16.94 37.16 -8.70
N VAL A 372 17.33 38.34 -8.20
CA VAL A 372 18.67 38.57 -7.62
C VAL A 372 19.08 37.53 -6.58
N ASP A 373 18.16 37.16 -5.67
CA ASP A 373 18.39 36.21 -4.57
C ASP A 373 17.24 35.18 -4.46
N SER A 374 16.62 34.83 -5.59
CA SER A 374 15.48 33.90 -5.61
C SER A 374 15.28 33.25 -6.98
N LEU A 375 14.62 32.09 -6.97
CA LEU A 375 14.07 31.44 -8.16
C LEU A 375 12.57 31.26 -7.99
N ILE A 376 11.79 31.63 -9.01
CA ILE A 376 10.37 31.29 -9.10
C ILE A 376 10.23 30.05 -9.98
N ILE A 377 9.81 28.95 -9.38
CA ILE A 377 9.70 27.65 -10.04
C ILE A 377 8.23 27.35 -10.32
N ASP A 378 7.92 27.04 -11.58
CA ASP A 378 6.56 26.70 -12.01
C ASP A 378 5.99 25.52 -11.20
N GLY A 379 4.76 25.69 -10.70
CA GLY A 379 4.08 24.70 -9.85
C GLY A 379 4.61 24.55 -8.41
N ILE A 380 5.68 25.28 -8.01
CA ILE A 380 6.24 25.21 -6.64
C ILE A 380 6.19 26.57 -5.95
N GLY A 381 6.60 27.65 -6.63
CA GLY A 381 6.62 29.01 -6.10
C GLY A 381 8.03 29.62 -5.98
N LEU A 382 8.13 30.72 -5.24
CA LEU A 382 9.37 31.47 -5.03
C LEU A 382 10.18 30.85 -3.90
N ILE A 383 11.43 30.47 -4.18
CA ILE A 383 12.39 29.98 -3.20
C ILE A 383 13.58 30.94 -3.16
N LYS A 384 13.91 31.44 -1.97
CA LYS A 384 15.02 32.36 -1.73
C LYS A 384 16.34 31.61 -1.62
N GLY A 385 17.39 32.19 -2.18
CA GLY A 385 18.73 31.64 -2.15
C GLY A 385 19.60 32.17 -3.27
N ARG A 386 20.91 31.96 -3.15
CA ARG A 386 21.86 32.28 -4.22
C ARG A 386 21.89 31.12 -5.20
N TYR A 387 21.97 31.40 -6.50
CA TYR A 387 21.99 30.34 -7.49
C TYR A 387 23.16 30.45 -8.47
N VAL A 388 23.56 29.30 -9.02
CA VAL A 388 24.58 29.17 -10.05
C VAL A 388 24.02 28.32 -11.18
N LYS A 389 24.16 28.80 -12.42
CA LYS A 389 23.68 28.13 -13.62
C LYS A 389 24.84 27.68 -14.49
N GLN A 390 24.84 26.41 -14.89
CA GLN A 390 25.79 25.83 -15.83
C GLN A 390 25.04 24.95 -16.82
N GLU A 391 24.93 25.37 -18.08
CA GLU A 391 24.15 24.68 -19.11
C GLU A 391 22.71 24.36 -18.67
N ASN A 392 22.36 23.07 -18.58
CA ASN A 392 21.06 22.57 -18.14
C ASN A 392 21.02 22.23 -16.64
N VAL A 393 22.01 22.68 -15.87
CA VAL A 393 22.09 22.45 -14.42
C VAL A 393 22.00 23.79 -13.68
N LEU A 394 21.18 23.82 -12.65
CA LEU A 394 20.97 24.97 -11.78
C LEU A 394 21.13 24.52 -10.32
N HIS A 395 22.01 25.18 -9.59
CA HIS A 395 22.16 24.98 -8.15
C HIS A 395 21.58 26.19 -7.42
N LEU A 396 20.65 25.97 -6.49
CA LEU A 396 20.09 26.96 -5.58
C LEU A 396 20.56 26.64 -4.16
N TYR A 397 21.37 27.52 -3.59
CA TYR A 397 21.88 27.44 -2.24
C TYR A 397 21.00 28.26 -1.31
N LEU A 398 20.35 27.59 -0.37
CA LEU A 398 19.50 28.20 0.65
C LEU A 398 20.36 28.98 1.65
N ASN A 399 19.82 30.09 2.14
CA ASN A 399 20.50 30.98 3.09
C ASN A 399 20.44 30.50 4.54
#